data_AF-A0A947BXL8-F1
#
_entry.id   AF-A0A947BXL8-F1
#
_cell.length_a   1.000
_cell.length_b   1.000
_cell.length_c   1.000
_cell.angle_alpha   90.00
_cell.angle_beta   90.00
_cell.angle_gamma   90.00
#
_symmetry.space_group_name_H-M   'P 1'
#
loop_
_entity.id
_entity.type
_entity.pdbx_description
1 polymer ?
#
loop_
_entity_poly.entity_id
_entity_poly.type
_entity_poly.pdbx_seq_one_letter_code
_entity_poly.pdbx_strand_id
1 'polypeptide(L)'
;MGVLNKGTTFLSGDQVTAEKLNNLVDSSTFDATAVDSSTTALSGGAIIVKDAGITTAKLADANVTTAKLADANVTTAKIADANVTTAKLADANVTKAKIENVADMKVLGNTSGSAAAPSEVAILDEDDLVSDSATSLATQQSIKAYADGTSSFSTTNGQSEGYQILPSGLKMAWGQSSETSNGITTFPAGVGFTVPPTVQISYNDSGSPGSYLGVQLGSVTTTQFTYKGSDFNNYGPRYFAIGH
;
A
#
# COMPACT_ATOMS: atom_id res chain seq x y z
N MET A 1 -71.93 -12.38 -15.18
CA MET A 1 -71.50 -12.96 -16.47
C MET A 1 -71.23 -14.43 -16.23
N GLY A 2 -71.48 -15.31 -17.21
CA GLY A 2 -70.98 -16.67 -17.11
C GLY A 2 -69.46 -16.64 -17.02
N VAL A 3 -68.86 -17.64 -16.38
CA VAL A 3 -67.40 -17.87 -16.42
C VAL A 3 -67.06 -19.15 -17.21
N LEU A 4 -68.09 -19.80 -17.77
CA LEU A 4 -68.01 -21.04 -18.53
C LEU A 4 -68.78 -20.90 -19.85
N ASN A 5 -68.13 -21.35 -20.93
CA ASN A 5 -68.80 -21.72 -22.16
C ASN A 5 -69.40 -23.12 -22.01
N LYS A 6 -70.66 -23.30 -22.42
CA LYS A 6 -71.34 -24.60 -22.40
C LYS A 6 -70.70 -25.53 -23.43
N GLY A 7 -70.46 -26.80 -23.05
CA GLY A 7 -69.94 -27.83 -23.97
C GLY A 7 -70.90 -28.21 -25.09
N THR A 8 -72.21 -28.22 -24.81
CA THR A 8 -73.28 -28.43 -25.81
C THR A 8 -74.45 -27.49 -25.57
N THR A 9 -75.01 -26.91 -26.63
CA THR A 9 -76.22 -26.08 -26.54
C THR A 9 -77.45 -26.92 -26.90
N PHE A 10 -78.43 -27.01 -26.01
CA PHE A 10 -79.71 -27.67 -26.29
C PHE A 10 -80.67 -26.72 -27.00
N LEU A 11 -81.35 -27.20 -28.04
CA LEU A 11 -82.42 -26.51 -28.74
C LEU A 11 -83.79 -26.87 -28.16
N SER A 12 -84.81 -26.09 -28.48
CA SER A 12 -86.18 -26.41 -28.07
C SER A 12 -86.61 -27.75 -28.68
N GLY A 13 -87.11 -28.66 -27.84
CA GLY A 13 -87.51 -30.00 -28.24
C GLY A 13 -86.39 -31.05 -28.21
N ASP A 14 -85.15 -30.68 -27.89
CA ASP A 14 -84.07 -31.67 -27.69
C ASP A 14 -84.37 -32.58 -26.49
N GLN A 15 -84.30 -33.89 -26.70
CA GLN A 15 -84.26 -34.84 -25.58
C GLN A 15 -82.95 -34.66 -24.81
N VAL A 16 -83.05 -34.57 -23.48
CA VAL A 16 -81.90 -34.56 -22.56
C VAL A 16 -81.55 -36.01 -22.24
N THR A 17 -80.49 -36.52 -22.86
CA THR A 17 -79.93 -37.85 -22.59
C THR A 17 -78.74 -37.76 -21.64
N ALA A 18 -78.37 -38.88 -21.01
CA ALA A 18 -77.16 -38.94 -20.18
C ALA A 18 -75.90 -38.56 -20.98
N GLU A 19 -75.79 -39.00 -22.24
CA GLU A 19 -74.69 -38.62 -23.14
C GLU A 19 -74.61 -37.11 -23.36
N LYS A 20 -75.75 -36.47 -23.63
CA LYS A 20 -75.84 -35.02 -23.82
C LYS A 20 -75.46 -34.25 -22.55
N LEU A 21 -75.84 -34.76 -21.38
CA LEU A 21 -75.46 -34.16 -20.10
C LEU A 21 -73.96 -34.35 -19.82
N ASN A 22 -73.40 -35.52 -20.12
CA ASN A 22 -71.96 -35.77 -20.02
C ASN A 22 -71.19 -34.84 -20.97
N ASN A 23 -71.61 -34.71 -22.23
CA ASN A 23 -70.97 -33.81 -23.21
C ASN A 23 -71.04 -32.34 -22.77
N LEU A 24 -72.15 -31.89 -22.19
CA LEU A 24 -72.28 -30.53 -21.66
C LEU A 24 -71.21 -30.26 -20.58
N VAL A 25 -70.97 -31.23 -19.69
CA VAL A 25 -70.04 -31.12 -18.57
C VAL A 25 -68.61 -31.30 -19.06
N ASP A 26 -68.32 -32.40 -19.76
CA ASP A 26 -66.98 -32.82 -20.19
C ASP A 26 -66.36 -31.85 -21.20
N SER A 27 -67.18 -31.20 -22.03
CA SER A 27 -66.73 -30.23 -23.04
C SER A 27 -66.89 -28.76 -22.61
N SER A 28 -67.34 -28.49 -21.38
CA SER A 28 -67.39 -27.11 -20.88
C SER A 28 -65.99 -26.52 -20.73
N THR A 29 -65.82 -25.25 -21.07
CA THR A 29 -64.53 -24.55 -20.95
C THR A 29 -64.71 -23.23 -20.22
N PHE A 30 -63.64 -22.68 -19.65
CA PHE A 30 -63.67 -21.29 -19.19
C PHE A 30 -63.94 -20.33 -20.37
N ASP A 31 -64.72 -19.29 -20.12
CA ASP A 31 -64.91 -18.20 -21.09
C ASP A 31 -63.90 -17.07 -20.88
N ALA A 32 -63.77 -16.18 -21.87
CA ALA A 32 -62.79 -15.10 -21.85
C ALA A 32 -62.98 -14.11 -20.68
N THR A 33 -64.14 -14.10 -20.03
CA THR A 33 -64.44 -13.24 -18.87
C THR A 33 -64.09 -13.89 -17.54
N ALA A 34 -63.70 -15.16 -17.55
CA ALA A 34 -63.12 -15.84 -16.39
C ALA A 34 -61.72 -15.31 -16.00
N VAL A 35 -61.09 -14.50 -16.86
CA VAL A 35 -59.76 -13.92 -16.66
C VAL A 35 -59.80 -12.40 -16.82
N ASP A 36 -58.86 -11.70 -16.17
CA ASP A 36 -58.75 -10.23 -16.29
C ASP A 36 -58.04 -9.80 -17.59
N SER A 37 -57.51 -10.75 -18.37
CA SER A 37 -56.70 -10.57 -19.59
C SER A 37 -55.42 -9.74 -19.44
N SER A 38 -55.14 -9.26 -18.22
CA SER A 38 -53.98 -8.46 -17.85
C SER A 38 -52.95 -9.31 -17.14
N THR A 39 -53.39 -10.09 -16.15
CA THR A 39 -52.54 -10.87 -15.27
C THR A 39 -52.84 -12.35 -15.30
N THR A 40 -54.08 -12.72 -15.62
CA THR A 40 -54.47 -14.08 -15.99
C THR A 40 -54.92 -14.14 -17.44
N ALA A 41 -54.72 -15.29 -18.08
CA ALA A 41 -55.14 -15.54 -19.45
C ALA A 41 -55.62 -16.99 -19.59
N LEU A 42 -56.40 -17.27 -20.63
CA LEU A 42 -56.74 -18.64 -21.01
C LEU A 42 -55.70 -19.17 -22.00
N SER A 43 -55.14 -20.35 -21.72
CA SER A 43 -54.25 -21.08 -22.63
C SER A 43 -54.56 -22.58 -22.54
N GLY A 44 -54.90 -23.19 -23.69
CA GLY A 44 -55.26 -24.60 -23.74
C GLY A 44 -56.48 -24.98 -22.88
N GLY A 45 -57.41 -24.06 -22.67
CA GLY A 45 -58.59 -24.26 -21.80
C GLY A 45 -58.33 -24.10 -20.30
N ALA A 46 -57.08 -23.91 -19.86
CA ALA A 46 -56.72 -23.62 -18.48
C ALA A 46 -56.52 -22.11 -18.25
N ILE A 47 -56.79 -21.66 -17.02
CA ILE A 47 -56.38 -20.32 -16.57
C ILE A 47 -54.90 -20.37 -16.21
N ILE A 48 -54.10 -19.52 -16.86
CA ILE A 48 -52.67 -19.35 -16.60
C ILE A 48 -52.38 -17.93 -16.09
N VAL A 49 -51.23 -17.75 -15.47
CA VAL A 49 -50.66 -16.42 -15.25
C VAL A 49 -49.99 -15.97 -16.55
N LYS A 50 -50.28 -14.73 -16.97
CA LYS A 50 -49.69 -14.14 -18.17
C LYS A 50 -48.23 -13.74 -17.92
N ASP A 51 -47.44 -13.63 -18.97
CA ASP A 51 -46.11 -13.02 -18.89
C ASP A 51 -46.20 -11.62 -18.25
N ALA A 52 -45.31 -11.33 -17.32
CA ALA A 52 -45.34 -10.14 -16.45
C ALA A 52 -46.62 -9.96 -15.61
N GLY A 53 -47.50 -10.97 -15.53
CA GLY A 53 -48.73 -10.95 -14.74
C GLY A 53 -48.51 -10.91 -13.22
N ILE A 54 -47.29 -11.21 -12.77
CA ILE A 54 -46.83 -11.02 -11.39
C ILE A 54 -46.02 -9.73 -11.32
N THR A 55 -46.64 -8.67 -10.80
CA THR A 55 -45.98 -7.39 -10.53
C THR A 55 -45.38 -7.37 -9.12
N THR A 56 -44.56 -6.37 -8.82
CA THR A 56 -44.00 -6.15 -7.48
C THR A 56 -45.09 -6.08 -6.40
N ALA A 57 -46.19 -5.35 -6.65
CA ALA A 57 -47.31 -5.23 -5.71
C ALA A 57 -48.03 -6.55 -5.41
N LYS A 58 -47.88 -7.59 -6.25
CA LYS A 58 -48.43 -8.92 -6.02
C LYS A 58 -47.50 -9.82 -5.20
N LEU A 59 -46.26 -9.40 -4.98
CA LEU A 59 -45.31 -10.05 -4.11
C LEU A 59 -45.20 -9.22 -2.83
N ALA A 60 -45.79 -9.72 -1.74
CA ALA A 60 -45.62 -9.07 -0.44
C ALA A 60 -44.13 -9.02 -0.04
N ASP A 61 -43.78 -8.03 0.76
CA ASP A 61 -42.41 -7.85 1.24
C ASP A 61 -41.88 -9.12 1.91
N ALA A 62 -40.59 -9.41 1.69
CA ALA A 62 -39.89 -10.60 2.18
C ALA A 62 -40.43 -11.97 1.67
N ASN A 63 -41.41 -12.02 0.77
CA ASN A 63 -41.92 -13.31 0.26
C ASN A 63 -40.96 -14.02 -0.69
N VAL A 64 -40.00 -13.34 -1.30
CA VAL A 64 -38.94 -13.96 -2.12
C VAL A 64 -37.80 -14.38 -1.18
N THR A 65 -37.92 -15.58 -0.63
CA THR A 65 -36.92 -16.16 0.28
C THR A 65 -35.78 -16.85 -0.49
N THR A 66 -34.69 -17.17 0.18
CA THR A 66 -33.55 -17.88 -0.43
C THR A 66 -33.96 -19.16 -1.14
N ALA A 67 -34.85 -19.98 -0.55
CA ALA A 67 -35.30 -21.23 -1.17
C ALA A 67 -36.11 -21.04 -2.47
N LYS A 68 -36.60 -19.82 -2.76
CA LYS A 68 -37.28 -19.48 -4.02
C LYS A 68 -36.32 -18.99 -5.10
N LEU A 69 -35.06 -18.74 -4.76
CA LEU A 69 -33.99 -18.38 -5.67
C LEU A 69 -33.06 -19.58 -5.82
N ALA A 70 -33.11 -20.26 -6.95
CA ALA A 70 -32.17 -21.34 -7.23
C ALA A 70 -30.73 -20.80 -7.21
N ASP A 71 -29.77 -21.67 -6.88
CA ASP A 71 -28.36 -21.32 -6.80
C ASP A 71 -27.86 -20.70 -8.12
N ALA A 72 -26.97 -19.72 -8.00
CA ALA A 72 -26.39 -18.95 -9.11
C ALA A 72 -27.39 -18.15 -9.99
N ASN A 73 -28.68 -18.10 -9.67
CA ASN A 73 -29.64 -17.33 -10.48
C ASN A 73 -29.50 -15.81 -10.35
N VAL A 74 -28.89 -15.28 -9.29
CA VAL A 74 -28.59 -13.85 -9.16
C VAL A 74 -27.26 -13.57 -9.86
N THR A 75 -27.33 -13.33 -11.17
CA THR A 75 -26.16 -13.05 -12.01
C THR A 75 -25.78 -11.57 -11.97
N THR A 76 -24.59 -11.22 -12.46
CA THR A 76 -24.11 -9.82 -12.54
C THR A 76 -25.11 -8.90 -13.22
N ALA A 77 -25.72 -9.32 -14.34
CA ALA A 77 -26.70 -8.51 -15.06
C ALA A 77 -27.98 -8.19 -14.25
N LYS A 78 -28.28 -8.95 -13.19
CA LYS A 78 -29.41 -8.69 -12.28
C LYS A 78 -29.05 -7.73 -11.14
N ILE A 79 -27.77 -7.42 -10.97
CA ILE A 79 -27.27 -6.45 -10.00
C ILE A 79 -26.84 -5.22 -10.79
N ALA A 80 -27.64 -4.16 -10.76
CA ALA A 80 -27.25 -2.91 -11.42
C ALA A 80 -25.95 -2.34 -10.81
N ASP A 81 -25.19 -1.62 -11.63
CA ASP A 81 -23.92 -1.03 -11.22
C ASP A 81 -24.09 -0.14 -9.97
N ALA A 82 -23.06 -0.14 -9.12
CA ALA A 82 -23.01 0.58 -7.84
C ALA A 82 -24.10 0.23 -6.81
N ASN A 83 -24.98 -0.75 -7.06
CA ASN A 83 -26.00 -1.13 -6.10
C ASN A 83 -25.48 -1.95 -4.92
N VAL A 84 -24.28 -2.53 -4.97
CA VAL A 84 -23.62 -3.15 -3.81
C VAL A 84 -22.83 -2.08 -3.08
N THR A 85 -23.50 -1.39 -2.15
CA THR A 85 -22.89 -0.33 -1.34
C THR A 85 -22.16 -0.90 -0.13
N THR A 86 -21.33 -0.08 0.52
CA THR A 86 -20.62 -0.45 1.75
C THR A 86 -21.57 -0.94 2.84
N ALA A 87 -22.71 -0.28 3.03
CA ALA A 87 -23.73 -0.68 4.01
C ALA A 87 -24.38 -2.05 3.72
N LYS A 88 -24.25 -2.59 2.49
CA LYS A 88 -24.72 -3.94 2.13
C LYS A 88 -23.66 -5.02 2.34
N LEU A 89 -22.41 -4.63 2.64
CA LEU A 89 -21.31 -5.53 2.93
C LEU A 89 -21.01 -5.46 4.43
N ALA A 90 -21.25 -6.56 5.15
CA ALA A 90 -20.81 -6.66 6.54
C ALA A 90 -19.27 -6.64 6.61
N ASP A 91 -18.70 -6.04 7.66
CA ASP A 91 -17.26 -5.78 7.80
C ASP A 91 -16.37 -7.02 7.55
N ALA A 92 -16.80 -8.20 8.02
CA ALA A 92 -16.06 -9.45 7.88
C ALA A 92 -16.23 -10.16 6.53
N ASN A 93 -17.10 -9.64 5.64
CA ASN A 93 -17.39 -10.31 4.37
C ASN A 93 -16.29 -10.07 3.32
N VAL A 94 -15.52 -8.99 3.41
CA VAL A 94 -14.36 -8.76 2.52
C VAL A 94 -13.10 -9.17 3.28
N THR A 95 -12.69 -10.42 3.12
CA THR A 95 -11.51 -10.99 3.80
C THR A 95 -10.23 -10.70 3.03
N LYS A 96 -9.06 -10.89 3.68
CA LYS A 96 -7.75 -10.79 3.03
C LYS A 96 -7.68 -11.59 1.72
N ALA A 97 -8.21 -12.81 1.71
CA ALA A 97 -8.20 -13.66 0.51
C ALA A 97 -8.98 -13.06 -0.69
N LYS A 98 -9.93 -12.16 -0.43
CA LYS A 98 -10.67 -11.45 -1.49
C LYS A 98 -9.91 -10.25 -2.03
N ILE A 99 -8.79 -9.85 -1.41
CA ILE A 99 -7.93 -8.72 -1.79
C ILE A 99 -6.46 -9.12 -1.98
N GLU A 100 -6.12 -10.42 -1.89
CA GLU A 100 -4.72 -10.91 -1.86
C GLU A 100 -4.06 -11.06 -3.22
N ASN A 101 -4.79 -10.83 -4.32
CA ASN A 101 -4.24 -10.87 -5.66
C ASN A 101 -3.44 -9.59 -5.98
N VAL A 102 -2.41 -9.33 -5.18
CA VAL A 102 -1.42 -8.28 -5.34
C VAL A 102 -0.14 -8.95 -5.81
N ALA A 103 0.49 -8.41 -6.86
CA ALA A 103 1.71 -9.01 -7.40
C ALA A 103 2.87 -9.04 -6.38
N ASP A 104 3.84 -9.93 -6.60
CA ASP A 104 5.06 -10.01 -5.79
C ASP A 104 5.76 -8.65 -5.67
N MET A 105 6.28 -8.36 -4.48
CA MET A 105 6.91 -7.07 -4.13
C MET A 105 6.01 -5.85 -4.38
N LYS A 106 4.69 -6.00 -4.19
CA LYS A 106 3.77 -4.88 -4.17
C LYS A 106 2.87 -4.92 -2.94
N VAL A 107 2.32 -3.77 -2.61
CA VAL A 107 1.28 -3.58 -1.60
C VAL A 107 0.17 -2.71 -2.17
N LEU A 108 -1.02 -2.72 -1.56
CA LEU A 108 -2.06 -1.76 -1.90
C LEU A 108 -1.90 -0.52 -1.03
N GLY A 109 -1.79 0.64 -1.67
CA GLY A 109 -1.59 1.91 -0.99
C GLY A 109 -2.00 3.10 -1.84
N ASN A 110 -1.97 4.29 -1.26
CA ASN A 110 -2.19 5.54 -1.97
C ASN A 110 -0.99 6.46 -1.74
N THR A 111 -0.19 6.66 -2.77
CA THR A 111 1.05 7.47 -2.72
C THR A 111 0.84 8.90 -3.23
N SER A 112 -0.39 9.29 -3.59
CA SER A 112 -0.68 10.62 -4.18
C SER A 112 -0.72 11.76 -3.16
N GLY A 113 -0.69 11.47 -1.85
CA GLY A 113 -0.88 12.46 -0.79
C GLY A 113 -2.26 13.13 -0.77
N SER A 114 -3.21 12.65 -1.58
CA SER A 114 -4.57 13.18 -1.73
C SER A 114 -5.61 12.07 -1.66
N ALA A 115 -6.90 12.41 -1.61
CA ALA A 115 -7.97 11.42 -1.70
C ALA A 115 -7.99 10.79 -3.10
N ALA A 116 -7.47 9.56 -3.21
CA ALA A 116 -7.45 8.77 -4.43
C ALA A 116 -7.77 7.31 -4.11
N ALA A 117 -8.23 6.56 -5.12
CA ALA A 117 -8.40 5.12 -4.99
C ALA A 117 -7.03 4.47 -4.73
N PRO A 118 -6.93 3.52 -3.79
CA PRO A 118 -5.71 2.75 -3.60
C PRO A 118 -5.29 2.06 -4.90
N SER A 119 -3.99 2.02 -5.16
CA SER A 119 -3.37 1.31 -6.27
C SER A 119 -2.30 0.36 -5.75
N GLU A 120 -1.77 -0.50 -6.64
CA GLU A 120 -0.55 -1.21 -6.32
C GLU A 120 0.62 -0.23 -6.20
N VAL A 121 1.41 -0.39 -5.15
CA VAL A 121 2.62 0.37 -4.82
C VAL A 121 3.78 -0.61 -4.82
N ALA A 122 4.85 -0.28 -5.55
CA ALA A 122 6.03 -1.13 -5.63
C ALA A 122 6.84 -1.09 -4.32
N ILE A 123 7.41 -2.24 -3.97
CA ILE A 123 8.51 -2.38 -3.01
C ILE A 123 9.78 -2.58 -3.83
N LEU A 124 10.75 -1.69 -3.66
CA LEU A 124 12.02 -1.71 -4.38
C LEU A 124 13.13 -2.22 -3.46
N ASP A 125 13.91 -3.17 -3.98
CA ASP A 125 15.12 -3.68 -3.31
C ASP A 125 16.35 -3.02 -3.93
N GLU A 126 16.71 -1.86 -3.41
CA GLU A 126 17.80 -1.00 -3.86
C GLU A 126 18.74 -0.75 -2.69
N ASP A 127 19.79 -1.56 -2.55
CA ASP A 127 20.78 -1.46 -1.47
C ASP A 127 21.37 -0.05 -1.26
N ASP A 128 21.36 0.77 -2.31
CA ASP A 128 21.87 2.14 -2.33
C ASP A 128 20.77 3.22 -2.30
N LEU A 129 19.49 2.82 -2.30
CA LEU A 129 18.32 3.71 -2.43
C LEU A 129 18.43 4.70 -3.60
N VAL A 130 19.08 4.29 -4.71
CA VAL A 130 19.45 5.19 -5.82
C VAL A 130 18.26 5.84 -6.50
N SER A 131 17.09 5.19 -6.53
CA SER A 131 15.94 5.73 -7.25
C SER A 131 15.35 6.99 -6.62
N ASP A 132 15.57 7.21 -5.32
CA ASP A 132 14.94 8.26 -4.50
C ASP A 132 13.44 8.41 -4.83
N SER A 133 12.70 7.32 -4.67
CA SER A 133 11.31 7.24 -5.11
C SER A 133 10.32 7.79 -4.06
N ALA A 134 9.56 8.83 -4.42
CA ALA A 134 8.46 9.34 -3.60
C ALA A 134 7.20 8.45 -3.60
N THR A 135 7.14 7.44 -4.47
CA THR A 135 5.94 6.62 -4.71
C THR A 135 6.15 5.13 -4.51
N SER A 136 7.31 4.71 -3.98
CA SER A 136 7.66 3.31 -3.77
C SER A 136 8.23 3.12 -2.37
N LEU A 137 8.09 1.93 -1.82
CA LEU A 137 8.64 1.57 -0.52
C LEU A 137 9.99 0.87 -0.70
N ALA A 138 10.92 1.05 0.23
CA ALA A 138 12.18 0.29 0.26
C ALA A 138 12.02 -1.03 1.03
N THR A 139 12.86 -2.03 0.74
CA THR A 139 12.97 -3.21 1.60
C THR A 139 13.77 -2.92 2.87
N GLN A 140 13.63 -3.78 3.88
CA GLN A 140 14.50 -3.77 5.05
C GLN A 140 15.98 -4.01 4.69
N GLN A 141 16.28 -4.75 3.62
CA GLN A 141 17.64 -4.99 3.16
C GLN A 141 18.23 -3.72 2.58
N SER A 142 17.47 -3.04 1.72
CA SER A 142 17.85 -1.75 1.12
C SER A 142 18.17 -0.69 2.17
N ILE A 143 17.29 -0.53 3.16
CA ILE A 143 17.49 0.43 4.24
C ILE A 143 18.76 0.10 5.04
N LYS A 144 18.97 -1.19 5.33
CA LYS A 144 20.14 -1.63 6.09
C LYS A 144 21.43 -1.42 5.31
N ALA A 145 21.47 -1.78 4.03
CA ALA A 145 22.63 -1.63 3.17
C ALA A 145 23.02 -0.15 3.02
N TYR A 146 22.04 0.73 2.79
CA TYR A 146 22.27 2.17 2.69
C TYR A 146 22.80 2.76 4.01
N ALA A 147 22.19 2.41 5.14
CA ALA A 147 22.61 2.90 6.45
C ALA A 147 24.03 2.42 6.84
N ASP A 148 24.33 1.14 6.61
CA ASP A 148 25.64 0.57 6.91
C ASP A 148 26.72 1.15 5.98
N GLY A 149 26.42 1.31 4.68
CA GLY A 149 27.33 1.86 3.67
C GLY A 149 27.65 3.35 3.84
N THR A 150 26.81 4.11 4.53
CA THR A 150 27.01 5.55 4.79
C THR A 150 27.75 5.85 6.10
N SER A 151 27.95 4.86 6.96
CA SER A 151 28.66 4.98 8.25
C SER A 151 30.19 4.96 8.10
N SER A 152 30.75 5.96 7.42
CA SER A 152 32.20 6.05 7.13
C SER A 152 33.06 6.59 8.30
N PHE A 153 32.86 6.18 9.55
CA PHE A 153 33.93 6.37 10.55
C PHE A 153 34.92 5.20 10.49
N SER A 154 35.62 5.08 9.36
CA SER A 154 36.72 4.11 9.23
C SER A 154 37.93 4.63 10.00
N THR A 155 38.05 4.28 11.29
CA THR A 155 39.33 4.45 11.97
C THR A 155 40.25 3.34 11.49
N THR A 156 41.21 3.67 10.62
CA THR A 156 42.31 2.76 10.33
C THR A 156 43.10 2.55 11.61
N ASN A 157 42.89 1.40 12.23
CA ASN A 157 43.72 0.80 13.27
C ASN A 157 43.99 1.69 14.51
N GLY A 158 43.15 1.54 15.54
CA GLY A 158 43.47 1.86 16.94
C GLY A 158 44.43 3.03 17.19
N GLN A 159 43.92 4.27 17.07
CA GLN A 159 44.63 5.53 17.36
C GLN A 159 45.92 5.75 16.56
N SER A 160 45.89 6.64 15.55
CA SER A 160 46.84 7.77 15.46
C SER A 160 46.54 8.78 14.36
N GLU A 161 45.96 8.41 13.20
CA GLU A 161 45.62 9.35 12.13
C GLU A 161 44.42 8.86 11.28
N GLY A 162 43.55 9.77 10.84
CA GLY A 162 42.41 9.44 10.00
C GLY A 162 41.68 10.67 9.47
N TYR A 163 40.80 10.48 8.50
CA TYR A 163 39.96 11.55 7.96
C TYR A 163 38.58 11.03 7.60
N GLN A 164 37.62 11.96 7.52
CA GLN A 164 36.27 11.70 7.04
C GLN A 164 35.78 12.84 6.16
N ILE A 165 35.09 12.49 5.07
CA ILE A 165 34.40 13.45 4.19
C ILE A 165 32.92 13.14 4.28
N LEU A 166 32.14 14.08 4.81
CA LEU A 166 30.71 13.95 4.92
C LEU A 166 30.04 14.28 3.57
N PRO A 167 28.84 13.74 3.29
CA PRO A 167 28.09 14.07 2.07
C PRO A 167 27.83 15.58 1.88
N SER A 168 27.83 16.36 2.97
CA SER A 168 27.77 17.83 2.92
C SER A 168 29.02 18.51 2.36
N GLY A 169 30.07 17.75 2.06
CA GLY A 169 31.40 18.24 1.71
C GLY A 169 32.22 18.71 2.91
N LEU A 170 31.71 18.58 4.14
CA LEU A 170 32.47 18.87 5.36
C LEU A 170 33.55 17.80 5.56
N LYS A 171 34.79 18.24 5.71
CA LYS A 171 35.97 17.41 5.86
C LYS A 171 36.48 17.50 7.28
N MET A 172 36.87 16.35 7.83
CA MET A 172 37.46 16.22 9.15
C MET A 172 38.74 15.42 9.00
N ALA A 173 39.81 15.85 9.66
CA ALA A 173 41.04 15.07 9.81
C ALA A 173 41.43 15.07 11.28
N TRP A 174 41.98 13.96 11.75
CA TRP A 174 42.52 13.85 13.10
C TRP A 174 43.82 13.12 13.03
N GLY A 175 44.69 13.44 13.98
CA GLY A 175 45.88 12.64 14.14
C GLY A 175 46.76 13.00 15.31
N GLN A 176 48.00 12.54 15.28
CA GLN A 176 49.03 12.84 16.27
C GLN A 176 50.34 13.17 15.56
N SER A 177 50.98 14.26 15.98
CA SER A 177 52.29 14.62 15.41
C SER A 177 53.37 13.62 15.83
N SER A 178 54.27 13.29 14.91
CA SER A 178 55.48 12.50 15.18
C SER A 178 56.59 13.31 15.86
N GLU A 179 56.52 14.65 15.81
CA GLU A 179 57.60 15.51 16.29
C GLU A 179 57.50 15.75 17.80
N THR A 180 58.59 15.56 18.55
CA THR A 180 58.63 15.68 20.02
C THR A 180 58.95 17.10 20.50
N SER A 181 59.15 18.04 19.59
CA SER A 181 59.18 19.49 19.85
C SER A 181 58.96 20.26 18.56
N ASN A 182 58.34 21.44 18.63
CA ASN A 182 58.17 22.42 17.54
C ASN A 182 58.08 21.79 16.15
N GLY A 183 56.91 21.28 15.79
CA GLY A 183 56.76 20.42 14.62
C GLY A 183 55.90 20.99 13.50
N ILE A 184 55.95 20.28 12.38
CA ILE A 184 55.01 20.39 11.28
C ILE A 184 54.24 19.07 11.23
N THR A 185 52.92 19.15 11.14
CA THR A 185 52.07 17.97 11.00
C THR A 185 51.27 18.09 9.70
N THR A 186 51.34 17.05 8.88
CA THR A 186 50.65 16.97 7.59
C THR A 186 49.33 16.24 7.77
N PHE A 187 48.25 16.75 7.18
CA PHE A 187 46.97 16.07 7.16
C PHE A 187 47.00 14.85 6.25
N PRO A 188 46.12 13.84 6.46
CA PRO A 188 46.01 12.71 5.56
C PRO A 188 45.71 13.19 4.13
N ALA A 189 46.49 12.73 3.15
CA ALA A 189 46.37 13.22 1.76
C ALA A 189 44.94 13.09 1.18
N GLY A 190 44.17 12.10 1.64
CA GLY A 190 42.80 11.87 1.20
C GLY A 190 41.77 12.90 1.70
N VAL A 191 42.07 13.71 2.72
CA VAL A 191 41.11 14.72 3.22
C VAL A 191 40.93 15.88 2.23
N GLY A 192 42.02 16.30 1.57
CA GLY A 192 42.01 17.29 0.50
C GLY A 192 41.29 18.60 0.84
N PHE A 193 41.61 19.26 1.96
CA PHE A 193 41.03 20.58 2.28
C PHE A 193 41.29 21.58 1.14
N THR A 194 40.26 22.35 0.77
CA THR A 194 40.34 23.37 -0.29
C THR A 194 40.64 24.76 0.26
N VAL A 195 40.38 24.97 1.56
CA VAL A 195 40.80 26.15 2.33
C VAL A 195 41.49 25.72 3.63
N PRO A 196 42.35 26.55 4.24
CA PRO A 196 42.95 26.22 5.53
C PRO A 196 41.86 25.86 6.57
N PRO A 197 41.85 24.64 7.13
CA PRO A 197 40.83 24.20 8.07
C PRO A 197 41.01 24.87 9.43
N THR A 198 39.97 24.81 10.26
CA THR A 198 40.10 25.12 11.68
C THR A 198 40.80 23.95 12.36
N VAL A 199 41.93 24.19 13.01
CA VAL A 199 42.71 23.16 13.70
C VAL A 199 42.66 23.40 15.20
N GLN A 200 42.34 22.35 15.95
CA GLN A 200 42.52 22.31 17.38
C GLN A 200 43.61 21.29 17.70
N ILE A 201 44.54 21.69 18.57
CA ILE A 201 45.62 20.82 19.06
C ILE A 201 45.52 20.66 20.56
N SER A 202 45.84 19.47 21.04
CA SER A 202 45.84 19.12 22.45
C SER A 202 47.00 18.18 22.76
N TYR A 203 47.58 18.32 23.94
CA TYR A 203 48.54 17.36 24.49
C TYR A 203 48.19 17.11 25.95
N ASN A 204 48.05 15.85 26.32
CA ASN A 204 47.81 15.46 27.72
C ASN A 204 49.18 15.22 28.36
N ASP A 205 49.59 16.11 29.26
CA ASP A 205 50.81 15.93 30.03
C ASP A 205 50.60 14.85 31.10
N SER A 206 51.46 13.84 31.08
CA SER A 206 51.51 12.76 32.08
C SER A 206 52.72 12.87 33.01
N GLY A 207 53.54 13.92 32.88
CA GLY A 207 54.74 14.19 33.66
C GLY A 207 54.52 15.17 34.83
N SER A 208 55.50 15.26 35.73
CA SER A 208 55.50 16.22 36.84
C SER A 208 55.56 17.65 36.29
N PRO A 209 54.83 18.64 36.85
CA PRO A 209 54.67 19.99 36.28
C PRO A 209 56.00 20.77 36.33
N GLY A 210 56.85 20.54 35.33
CA GLY A 210 58.00 21.38 35.01
C GLY A 210 57.60 22.57 34.14
N SER A 211 58.59 23.34 33.71
CA SER A 211 58.49 24.56 32.89
C SER A 211 57.96 24.32 31.46
N TYR A 212 56.83 23.61 31.31
CA TYR A 212 56.27 23.30 30.00
C TYR A 212 55.71 24.56 29.35
N LEU A 213 56.18 24.84 28.13
CA LEU A 213 55.50 25.77 27.24
C LEU A 213 54.32 25.03 26.62
N GLY A 214 53.09 25.41 27.00
CA GLY A 214 51.87 24.82 26.44
C GLY A 214 51.88 24.82 24.91
N VAL A 215 51.18 23.86 24.31
CA VAL A 215 51.16 23.72 22.85
C VAL A 215 50.42 24.89 22.22
N GLN A 216 51.06 25.56 21.26
CA GLN A 216 50.47 26.68 20.52
C GLN A 216 50.38 26.35 19.04
N LEU A 217 49.21 26.59 18.46
CA LEU A 217 49.00 26.45 17.02
C LEU A 217 49.76 27.56 16.28
N GLY A 218 50.49 27.17 15.25
CA GLY A 218 51.17 28.07 14.32
C GLY A 218 50.36 28.30 13.05
N SER A 219 51.06 28.44 11.93
CA SER A 219 50.42 28.56 10.62
C SER A 219 49.65 27.29 10.24
N VAL A 220 48.47 27.48 9.65
CA VAL A 220 47.66 26.42 9.05
C VAL A 220 47.57 26.65 7.55
N THR A 221 47.74 25.58 6.79
CA THR A 221 47.57 25.53 5.33
C THR A 221 46.56 24.43 5.00
N THR A 222 46.24 24.24 3.73
CA THR A 222 45.33 23.16 3.29
C THR A 222 45.88 21.75 3.51
N THR A 223 47.20 21.60 3.63
CA THR A 223 47.85 20.28 3.73
C THR A 223 48.53 20.02 5.07
N GLN A 224 48.83 21.07 5.84
CA GLN A 224 49.61 20.95 7.07
C GLN A 224 49.36 22.11 8.04
N PHE A 225 49.75 21.91 9.30
CA PHE A 225 49.91 22.98 10.26
C PHE A 225 51.26 22.91 10.96
N THR A 226 51.70 24.04 11.50
CA THR A 226 52.86 24.12 12.39
C THR A 226 52.41 24.30 13.83
N TYR A 227 53.22 23.88 14.80
CA TYR A 227 52.94 24.15 16.22
C TYR A 227 54.23 24.45 16.98
N LYS A 228 54.08 25.16 18.10
CA LYS A 228 55.15 25.39 19.06
C LYS A 228 54.88 24.64 20.36
N GLY A 229 55.92 24.06 20.93
CA GLY A 229 55.89 23.29 22.18
C GLY A 229 57.13 22.43 22.31
N SER A 230 57.49 22.09 23.54
CA SER A 230 58.67 21.27 23.85
C SER A 230 58.34 20.19 24.87
N ASP A 231 59.26 19.25 25.03
CA ASP A 231 59.22 18.23 26.08
C ASP A 231 58.06 17.22 25.95
N PHE A 232 57.71 16.85 24.71
CA PHE A 232 56.77 15.75 24.48
C PHE A 232 57.48 14.40 24.63
N ASN A 233 56.90 13.47 25.39
CA ASN A 233 57.57 12.22 25.77
C ASN A 233 57.94 11.33 24.56
N ASN A 234 56.94 10.88 23.81
CA ASN A 234 57.09 9.91 22.71
C ASN A 234 56.56 10.41 21.36
N TYR A 235 55.62 11.34 21.38
CA TYR A 235 54.91 11.85 20.21
C TYR A 235 54.41 13.25 20.53
N GLY A 236 54.27 14.10 19.51
CA GLY A 236 53.75 15.45 19.64
C GLY A 236 52.24 15.52 19.91
N PRO A 237 51.64 16.72 19.80
CA PRO A 237 50.23 16.93 20.11
C PRO A 237 49.31 16.15 19.18
N ARG A 238 48.15 15.78 19.73
CA ARG A 238 47.01 15.32 18.94
C ARG A 238 46.32 16.52 18.30
N TYR A 239 45.75 16.32 17.13
CA TYR A 239 44.99 17.35 16.44
C TYR A 239 43.65 16.83 15.95
N PHE A 240 42.74 17.79 15.83
CA PHE A 240 41.49 17.64 15.10
C PHE A 240 41.34 18.87 14.20
N ALA A 241 41.18 18.63 12.91
CA ALA A 241 41.03 19.64 11.88
C ALA A 241 39.67 19.48 11.19
N ILE A 242 38.97 20.59 10.99
CA ILE A 242 37.64 20.59 10.38
C ILE A 242 37.51 21.77 9.40
N GLY A 243 36.96 21.50 8.21
CA GLY A 243 36.87 22.50 7.14
C GLY A 243 36.32 21.94 5.83
N HIS A 244 36.54 22.67 4.73
CA HIS A 244 36.13 22.31 3.38
C HIS A 244 37.33 22.31 2.42
#